data_AF-A0A2V8QW74-F1
#
_entry.id   AF-A0A2V8QW74-F1
#
_cell.length_a   1.000
_cell.length_b   1.000
_cell.length_c   1.000
_cell.angle_alpha   90.00
_cell.angle_beta   90.00
_cell.angle_gamma   90.00
#
_symmetry.space_group_name_H-M   'P 1'
#
loop_
_entity.id
_entity.type
_entity.pdbx_description
1 polymer ?
#
loop_
_entity_poly.entity_id
_entity_poly.type
_entity_poly.pdbx_seq_one_letter_code
_entity_poly.pdbx_strand_id
1 'polypeptide(L)'
;MLPGTPFAFEARVLSRTKERRVLFSDNFRRGESEKSRFSGVKASRLVSSLSDVAWKAFQSVNTRLPEGEAVRPKWAPGPLLKSYERTAPPLGFPRETDSLCPRCVKEVRDAVISGETPLETLMDAHPGEIKAEIYEEGGQVFMRKTCPVHGEFKDLMATDARFLERIESLFFGRDFRAAEDTHVHKHGTSNIKFGRGAVLTVDLTNRCNMMCNPCFMDANQVGYVHEPTFEDTKAILDRAVSFKPRRQIIILFSGGEPTLSPYFLDAVAYAKRVGFYRILAATNGIRYAEDIEFCRQAKEAGQHGVYLQFDGVSEEKNKHRGVGNLFDVKLRAIENLASVGIKVTLVTTIVNTINNDAIGQIVEFAARNIDKVQTIAFQPVSFTGRDEDVPDAVRERQRYTLAGMAGDLETQLDGRMKSLRDWFPLSSYSAFTSVMDMLQGADAPWGWSSCNCHPNCGIFTLAVVNRHTGEFKSLFEFFDYEQFMKDVGVITDTARGRKLTMAQLAMAIMRNFQP
;
A
#
# COMPACT_ATOMS: atom_id res chain seq x y z
N MET A 1 -23.81 -60.36 -31.31
CA MET A 1 -24.85 -60.27 -30.28
C MET A 1 -24.88 -58.84 -29.76
N LEU A 2 -25.85 -58.03 -30.23
CA LEU A 2 -26.34 -56.87 -29.48
C LEU A 2 -27.52 -57.38 -28.62
N PRO A 3 -28.02 -56.70 -27.55
CA PRO A 3 -27.92 -55.25 -27.29
C PRO A 3 -27.75 -54.84 -25.81
N GLY A 4 -27.51 -53.54 -25.60
CA GLY A 4 -27.50 -52.89 -24.29
C GLY A 4 -27.33 -51.37 -24.35
N THR A 5 -28.05 -50.71 -25.27
CA THR A 5 -28.42 -49.28 -25.15
C THR A 5 -29.29 -49.09 -23.88
N PRO A 6 -29.52 -47.87 -23.30
CA PRO A 6 -29.72 -46.63 -24.07
C PRO A 6 -29.52 -45.25 -23.36
N PHE A 7 -29.76 -44.20 -24.17
CA PHE A 7 -30.31 -42.88 -23.85
C PHE A 7 -29.40 -41.75 -23.30
N ALA A 8 -29.19 -40.79 -24.20
CA ALA A 8 -29.07 -39.37 -23.89
C ALA A 8 -30.22 -38.90 -22.99
N PHE A 9 -29.89 -38.08 -22.01
CA PHE A 9 -30.87 -37.29 -21.27
C PHE A 9 -30.37 -35.85 -21.15
N GLU A 10 -31.25 -34.94 -21.57
CA GLU A 10 -31.19 -33.51 -21.30
C GLU A 10 -30.98 -33.24 -19.80
N ALA A 11 -29.95 -32.47 -19.46
CA ALA A 11 -29.85 -31.85 -18.16
C ALA A 11 -30.28 -30.37 -18.27
N ARG A 12 -31.57 -30.15 -18.00
CA ARG A 12 -32.11 -28.84 -17.61
C ARG A 12 -31.30 -28.30 -16.43
N VAL A 13 -30.50 -27.26 -16.67
CA VAL A 13 -29.96 -26.43 -15.59
C VAL A 13 -31.04 -25.44 -15.16
N LEU A 14 -31.87 -25.86 -14.22
CA LEU A 14 -32.62 -24.96 -13.35
C LEU A 14 -31.73 -24.61 -12.15
N SER A 15 -30.93 -23.56 -12.27
CA SER A 15 -30.40 -22.86 -11.09
C SER A 15 -31.02 -21.47 -11.01
N ARG A 16 -32.10 -21.39 -10.22
CA ARG A 16 -32.60 -20.12 -9.67
C ARG A 16 -31.56 -19.61 -8.67
N THR A 17 -30.53 -18.93 -9.13
CA THR A 17 -29.71 -18.09 -8.26
C THR A 17 -30.46 -16.79 -8.02
N LYS A 18 -31.11 -16.71 -6.86
CA LYS A 18 -31.49 -15.45 -6.23
C LYS A 18 -30.26 -14.54 -6.25
N GLU A 19 -30.34 -13.46 -7.01
CA GLU A 19 -29.43 -12.32 -6.91
C GLU A 19 -29.41 -11.84 -5.45
N ARG A 20 -28.41 -12.26 -4.68
CA ARG A 20 -27.95 -11.47 -3.55
C ARG A 20 -27.26 -10.25 -4.14
N ARG A 21 -28.03 -9.19 -4.35
CA ARG A 21 -27.51 -7.84 -4.61
C ARG A 21 -26.41 -7.53 -3.59
N VAL A 22 -25.18 -7.46 -4.08
CA VAL A 22 -24.05 -6.94 -3.32
C VAL A 22 -24.29 -5.44 -3.17
N LEU A 23 -24.81 -5.05 -2.00
CA LEU A 23 -25.32 -3.73 -1.67
C LEU A 23 -24.27 -2.59 -1.64
N PHE A 24 -23.04 -2.83 -2.10
CA PHE A 24 -21.92 -1.91 -1.92
C PHE A 24 -21.24 -1.42 -3.22
N SER A 25 -21.53 -1.98 -4.40
CA SER A 25 -20.86 -1.55 -5.64
C SER A 25 -21.70 -0.64 -6.56
N ASP A 26 -23.03 -0.64 -6.45
CA ASP A 26 -23.89 0.08 -7.40
C ASP A 26 -24.24 1.53 -7.02
N ASN A 27 -23.93 1.96 -5.80
CA ASN A 27 -24.35 3.29 -5.32
C ASN A 27 -23.44 4.45 -5.77
N PHE A 28 -22.30 4.19 -6.43
CA PHE A 28 -21.45 5.23 -7.02
C PHE A 28 -21.75 5.50 -8.51
N ARG A 29 -22.75 4.83 -9.10
CA ARG A 29 -23.15 5.00 -10.51
C ARG A 29 -24.30 5.98 -10.76
N ARG A 30 -24.62 6.87 -9.81
CA ARG A 30 -25.65 7.91 -10.02
C ARG A 30 -25.02 9.29 -10.12
N GLY A 31 -24.84 9.75 -11.36
CA GLY A 31 -24.40 11.10 -11.65
C GLY A 31 -24.78 11.64 -13.02
N GLU A 32 -25.56 10.94 -13.84
CA GLU A 32 -26.01 11.44 -15.15
C GLU A 32 -27.41 10.92 -15.51
N SER A 33 -28.39 11.22 -14.66
CA SER A 33 -29.79 11.41 -15.06
C SER A 33 -30.62 11.73 -13.82
N GLU A 34 -31.58 12.62 -14.02
CA GLU A 34 -32.51 13.20 -13.05
C GLU A 34 -32.02 14.46 -12.33
N LYS A 35 -32.54 15.61 -12.80
CA LYS A 35 -32.62 16.87 -12.08
C LYS A 35 -33.36 16.66 -10.76
N SER A 36 -32.65 16.24 -9.72
CA SER A 36 -33.13 16.33 -8.34
C SER A 36 -33.27 17.81 -7.97
N ARG A 37 -34.43 18.19 -7.41
CA ARG A 37 -34.70 19.56 -6.89
C ARG A 37 -33.74 19.99 -5.77
N PHE A 38 -32.84 19.11 -5.33
CA PHE A 38 -31.80 19.36 -4.32
C PHE A 38 -30.36 19.24 -4.87
N SER A 39 -30.14 19.33 -6.19
CA SER A 39 -28.78 19.33 -6.74
C SER A 39 -28.17 20.73 -6.75
N GLY A 40 -27.19 20.98 -5.87
CA GLY A 40 -26.37 22.20 -5.90
C GLY A 40 -25.56 22.41 -4.62
N VAL A 41 -24.44 23.14 -4.73
CA VAL A 41 -23.50 23.42 -3.62
C VAL A 41 -24.22 23.91 -2.35
N LYS A 42 -25.24 24.77 -2.48
CA LYS A 42 -26.05 25.26 -1.35
C LYS A 42 -26.80 24.14 -0.62
N ALA A 43 -27.36 23.18 -1.35
CA ALA A 43 -28.05 22.03 -0.76
C ALA A 43 -27.05 21.09 -0.07
N SER A 44 -25.89 20.85 -0.69
CA SER A 44 -24.83 20.04 -0.09
C SER A 44 -24.26 20.67 1.18
N ARG A 45 -24.06 22.01 1.21
CA ARG A 45 -23.67 22.74 2.43
C ARG A 45 -24.71 22.62 3.53
N LEU A 46 -25.99 22.78 3.19
CA LEU A 46 -27.08 22.61 4.15
C LEU A 46 -27.08 21.19 4.76
N VAL A 47 -26.91 20.15 3.93
CA VAL A 47 -26.83 18.76 4.41
C VAL A 47 -25.63 18.55 5.32
N SER A 48 -24.46 19.09 4.98
CA SER A 48 -23.25 19.03 5.81
C SER A 48 -23.46 19.72 7.17
N SER A 49 -23.98 20.95 7.18
CA SER A 49 -24.26 21.68 8.42
C SER A 49 -25.33 21.02 9.29
N LEU A 50 -26.41 20.50 8.70
CA LEU A 50 -27.42 19.75 9.44
C LEU A 50 -26.84 18.45 10.02
N SER A 51 -25.96 17.78 9.27
CA SER A 51 -25.27 16.56 9.75
C SER A 51 -24.32 16.87 10.90
N ASP A 52 -23.66 18.04 10.90
CA ASP A 52 -22.80 18.48 12.01
C ASP A 52 -23.61 18.74 13.29
N VAL A 53 -24.76 19.43 13.18
CA VAL A 53 -25.66 19.66 14.31
C VAL A 53 -26.22 18.34 14.83
N ALA A 54 -26.68 17.47 13.94
CA ALA A 54 -27.20 16.15 14.29
C ALA A 54 -26.12 15.29 14.96
N TRP A 55 -24.89 15.31 14.45
CA TRP A 55 -23.75 14.62 15.05
C TRP A 55 -23.49 15.12 16.47
N LYS A 56 -23.35 16.45 16.66
CA LYS A 56 -23.08 17.03 17.99
C LYS A 56 -24.20 16.72 18.99
N ALA A 57 -25.46 16.83 18.56
CA ALA A 57 -26.62 16.48 19.39
C ALA A 57 -26.62 15.00 19.76
N PHE A 58 -26.43 14.11 18.79
CA PHE A 58 -26.36 12.67 19.02
C PHE A 58 -25.20 12.30 19.95
N GLN A 59 -23.99 12.82 19.68
CA GLN A 59 -22.81 12.50 20.47
C GLN A 59 -22.91 13.03 21.90
N SER A 60 -23.61 14.15 22.14
CA SER A 60 -23.84 14.65 23.50
C SER A 60 -24.53 13.61 24.41
N VAL A 61 -25.39 12.75 23.86
CA VAL A 61 -26.01 11.65 24.63
C VAL A 61 -25.18 10.39 24.50
N ASN A 62 -24.76 10.05 23.28
CA ASN A 62 -24.10 8.80 22.96
C ASN A 62 -22.82 8.56 23.77
N THR A 63 -21.99 9.59 23.98
CA THR A 63 -20.72 9.46 24.72
C THR A 63 -20.89 9.45 26.24
N ARG A 64 -22.10 9.76 26.75
CA ARG A 64 -22.43 9.68 28.19
C ARG A 64 -23.02 8.34 28.60
N LEU A 65 -23.49 7.56 27.61
CA LEU A 65 -23.94 6.19 27.84
C LEU A 65 -22.73 5.26 27.99
N PRO A 66 -22.79 4.23 28.85
CA PRO A 66 -21.75 3.21 28.93
C PRO A 66 -21.35 2.69 27.54
N GLU A 67 -20.06 2.51 27.30
CA GLU A 67 -19.55 2.01 26.02
C GLU A 67 -20.10 0.61 25.73
N GLY A 68 -20.30 0.31 24.45
CA GLY A 68 -20.74 -1.01 24.01
C GLY A 68 -19.63 -2.04 24.11
N GLU A 69 -20.00 -3.32 23.99
CA GLU A 69 -19.02 -4.39 23.85
C GLU A 69 -18.41 -4.36 22.45
N ALA A 70 -17.08 -4.29 22.38
CA ALA A 70 -16.37 -4.33 21.12
C ALA A 70 -16.55 -5.71 20.45
N VAL A 71 -16.73 -5.70 19.13
CA VAL A 71 -16.86 -6.93 18.32
C VAL A 71 -15.61 -7.79 18.52
N ARG A 72 -15.79 -9.10 18.75
CA ARG A 72 -14.70 -10.08 18.88
C ARG A 72 -14.64 -10.99 17.65
N PRO A 73 -13.96 -10.58 16.57
CA PRO A 73 -13.91 -11.39 15.35
C PRO A 73 -12.93 -12.55 15.46
N LYS A 74 -13.21 -13.65 14.75
CA LYS A 74 -12.35 -14.86 14.75
C LYS A 74 -10.97 -14.63 14.15
N TRP A 75 -10.83 -13.65 13.25
CA TRP A 75 -9.57 -13.31 12.62
C TRP A 75 -8.63 -12.50 13.52
N ALA A 76 -9.10 -11.92 14.63
CA ALA A 76 -8.28 -11.11 15.54
C ALA A 76 -7.90 -11.89 16.81
N PRO A 77 -6.82 -11.50 17.52
CA PRO A 77 -6.47 -12.12 18.80
C PRO A 77 -7.40 -11.72 19.95
N GLY A 78 -8.22 -10.67 19.78
CA GLY A 78 -9.14 -10.15 20.80
C GLY A 78 -10.26 -9.29 20.22
N PRO A 79 -11.03 -8.59 21.07
CA PRO A 79 -12.01 -7.59 20.63
C PRO A 79 -11.35 -6.48 19.82
N LEU A 80 -12.10 -5.85 18.91
CA LEU A 80 -11.61 -4.68 18.17
C LEU A 80 -11.13 -3.59 19.12
N LEU A 81 -9.92 -3.07 18.86
CA LEU A 81 -9.27 -2.07 19.71
C LEU A 81 -10.01 -0.73 19.63
N LYS A 82 -10.32 -0.19 20.80
CA LYS A 82 -10.72 1.21 21.00
C LYS A 82 -9.52 2.12 20.84
N SER A 83 -9.75 3.40 20.58
CA SER A 83 -8.72 4.40 20.28
C SER A 83 -7.68 4.48 21.40
N TYR A 84 -8.12 4.48 22.66
CA TYR A 84 -7.26 4.57 23.85
C TYR A 84 -6.49 3.27 24.17
N GLU A 85 -6.81 2.16 23.52
CA GLU A 85 -6.07 0.89 23.67
C GLU A 85 -4.93 0.77 22.65
N ARG A 86 -4.92 1.65 21.63
CA ARG A 86 -3.89 1.63 20.58
C ARG A 86 -2.61 2.27 21.11
N THR A 87 -1.48 1.66 20.78
CA THR A 87 -0.16 2.19 21.13
C THR A 87 0.46 2.94 19.97
N ALA A 88 1.43 3.81 20.26
CA ALA A 88 2.24 4.50 19.25
C ALA A 88 3.73 4.13 19.37
N PRO A 89 4.49 4.14 18.27
CA PRO A 89 5.95 4.20 18.35
C PRO A 89 6.40 5.51 19.02
N PRO A 90 7.67 5.63 19.45
CA PRO A 90 8.27 6.93 19.69
C PRO A 90 8.16 7.82 18.44
N LEU A 91 7.66 9.04 18.62
CA LEU A 91 7.46 10.07 17.58
C LEU A 91 8.05 11.39 18.08
N GLY A 92 8.15 12.38 17.21
CA GLY A 92 8.76 13.69 17.45
C GLY A 92 10.29 13.69 17.35
N PHE A 93 10.90 14.85 17.20
CA PHE A 93 12.35 15.02 17.18
C PHE A 93 12.75 16.22 18.07
N PRO A 94 13.88 16.15 18.79
CA PRO A 94 14.90 15.11 18.71
C PRO A 94 14.48 13.79 19.39
N ARG A 95 14.92 12.65 18.85
CA ARG A 95 14.73 11.31 19.46
C ARG A 95 15.85 10.35 19.10
N GLU A 96 16.10 9.39 19.98
CA GLU A 96 16.98 8.24 19.69
C GLU A 96 16.17 7.08 19.10
N THR A 97 16.78 6.31 18.19
CA THR A 97 16.24 5.07 17.65
C THR A 97 17.35 4.08 17.34
N ASP A 98 16.98 2.85 17.00
CA ASP A 98 17.90 1.82 16.51
C ASP A 98 18.02 1.93 15.00
N SER A 99 19.22 1.72 14.47
CA SER A 99 19.52 1.73 13.04
C SER A 99 20.60 0.69 12.73
N LEU A 100 20.85 0.49 11.44
CA LEU A 100 21.98 -0.30 10.95
C LEU A 100 23.11 0.59 10.45
N CYS A 101 24.35 0.18 10.70
CA CYS A 101 25.53 0.72 10.06
C CYS A 101 25.56 0.28 8.58
N PRO A 102 25.57 1.20 7.60
CA PRO A 102 25.51 0.85 6.19
C PRO A 102 26.75 0.10 5.68
N ARG A 103 27.87 0.13 6.43
CA ARG A 103 29.10 -0.62 6.10
C ARG A 103 29.12 -1.99 6.77
N CYS A 104 28.84 -2.07 8.08
CA CYS A 104 28.75 -3.37 8.77
C CYS A 104 27.76 -4.32 8.09
N VAL A 105 26.60 -3.83 7.62
CA VAL A 105 25.61 -4.69 6.97
C VAL A 105 26.19 -5.43 5.75
N LYS A 106 27.04 -4.76 4.96
CA LYS A 106 27.71 -5.38 3.80
C LYS A 106 28.74 -6.40 4.25
N GLU A 107 29.63 -6.02 5.17
CA GLU A 107 30.66 -6.90 5.70
C GLU A 107 30.06 -8.18 6.30
N VAL A 108 28.99 -8.04 7.08
CA VAL A 108 28.27 -9.17 7.67
C VAL A 108 27.60 -10.02 6.60
N ARG A 109 26.92 -9.40 5.64
CA ARG A 109 26.31 -10.14 4.51
C ARG A 109 27.36 -10.95 3.77
N ASP A 110 28.49 -10.33 3.43
CA ASP A 110 29.55 -10.97 2.65
C ASP A 110 30.19 -12.12 3.45
N ALA A 111 30.40 -11.94 4.76
CA ALA A 111 30.88 -13.00 5.65
C ALA A 111 29.88 -14.16 5.79
N VAL A 112 28.56 -13.89 5.75
CA VAL A 112 27.53 -14.94 5.73
C VAL A 112 27.54 -15.69 4.40
N ILE A 113 27.63 -14.97 3.28
CA ILE A 113 27.67 -15.57 1.93
C ILE A 113 28.95 -16.40 1.73
N SER A 114 30.10 -15.94 2.23
CA SER A 114 31.37 -16.67 2.15
C SER A 114 31.45 -17.86 3.10
N GLY A 115 30.51 -17.98 4.06
CA GLY A 115 30.48 -19.03 5.07
C GLY A 115 31.41 -18.78 6.27
N GLU A 116 32.01 -17.59 6.36
CA GLU A 116 32.81 -17.18 7.52
C GLU A 116 31.97 -17.00 8.78
N THR A 117 30.71 -16.59 8.63
CA THR A 117 29.76 -16.37 9.72
C THR A 117 28.45 -17.13 9.46
N PRO A 118 27.88 -17.85 10.44
CA PRO A 118 26.60 -18.52 10.27
C PRO A 118 25.44 -17.51 10.14
N LEU A 119 24.42 -17.85 9.35
CA LEU A 119 23.26 -16.99 9.11
C LEU A 119 22.53 -16.60 10.41
N GLU A 120 22.53 -17.50 11.38
CA GLU A 120 21.93 -17.34 12.71
C GLU A 120 22.54 -16.16 13.49
N THR A 121 23.75 -15.73 13.15
CA THR A 121 24.38 -14.54 13.77
C THR A 121 23.55 -13.27 13.53
N LEU A 122 22.84 -13.16 12.40
CA LEU A 122 21.92 -12.03 12.14
C LEU A 122 20.76 -11.97 13.15
N MET A 123 20.43 -13.11 13.75
CA MET A 123 19.28 -13.26 14.63
C MET A 123 19.63 -13.00 16.08
N ASP A 124 20.79 -13.51 16.51
CA ASP A 124 21.14 -13.60 17.93
C ASP A 124 22.20 -12.57 18.36
N ALA A 125 23.04 -12.11 17.43
CA ALA A 125 24.18 -11.24 17.74
C ALA A 125 24.03 -9.80 17.23
N HIS A 126 22.98 -9.50 16.46
CA HIS A 126 22.63 -8.14 16.05
C HIS A 126 23.78 -7.33 15.41
N PRO A 127 24.57 -7.93 14.50
CA PRO A 127 25.80 -7.30 14.02
C PRO A 127 25.48 -6.05 13.19
N GLY A 128 26.18 -4.95 13.48
CA GLY A 128 25.99 -3.67 12.80
C GLY A 128 24.78 -2.86 13.28
N GLU A 129 24.04 -3.32 14.28
CA GLU A 129 23.04 -2.50 14.97
C GLU A 129 23.71 -1.39 15.79
N ILE A 130 23.27 -0.15 15.59
CA ILE A 130 23.82 1.05 16.21
C ILE A 130 22.70 2.00 16.62
N LYS A 131 22.98 2.87 17.58
CA LYS A 131 22.08 3.97 17.93
C LYS A 131 22.13 5.07 16.88
N ALA A 132 20.97 5.67 16.64
CA ALA A 132 20.80 6.79 15.75
C ALA A 132 19.99 7.89 16.42
N GLU A 133 20.37 9.14 16.17
CA GLU A 133 19.63 10.31 16.60
C GLU A 133 18.90 10.91 15.41
N ILE A 134 17.59 11.14 15.55
CA ILE A 134 16.77 11.89 14.60
C ILE A 134 16.60 13.29 15.17
N TYR A 135 16.98 14.32 14.40
CA TYR A 135 16.98 15.71 14.85
C TYR A 135 16.64 16.69 13.72
N GLU A 136 16.19 17.89 14.09
CA GLU A 136 15.97 18.99 13.15
C GLU A 136 17.20 19.89 13.05
N GLU A 137 17.56 20.26 11.82
CA GLU A 137 18.61 21.24 11.53
C GLU A 137 18.20 22.03 10.29
N GLY A 138 18.12 23.36 10.40
CA GLY A 138 17.78 24.24 9.26
C GLY A 138 16.40 23.98 8.64
N GLY A 139 15.42 23.54 9.43
CA GLY A 139 14.08 23.18 8.95
C GLY A 139 13.99 21.83 8.22
N GLN A 140 15.08 21.05 8.21
CA GLN A 140 15.14 19.69 7.67
C GLN A 140 15.33 18.69 8.80
N VAL A 141 14.95 17.42 8.56
CA VAL A 141 15.12 16.34 9.54
C VAL A 141 16.19 15.38 9.06
N PHE A 142 17.18 15.14 9.92
CA PHE A 142 18.30 14.25 9.66
C PHE A 142 18.32 13.09 10.65
N MET A 143 18.93 11.99 10.21
CA MET A 143 19.33 10.88 11.06
C MET A 143 20.86 10.83 11.11
N ARG A 144 21.43 11.01 12.30
CA ARG A 144 22.86 10.80 12.57
C ARG A 144 23.07 9.45 13.23
N LYS A 145 24.07 8.71 12.75
CA LYS A 145 24.39 7.36 13.22
C LYS A 145 25.89 7.31 13.50
N THR A 146 26.30 6.70 14.60
CA THR A 146 27.73 6.57 14.92
C THR A 146 28.07 5.10 15.11
N CYS A 147 28.84 4.55 14.17
CA CYS A 147 29.41 3.22 14.27
C CYS A 147 30.79 3.28 14.95
N PRO A 148 31.07 2.44 15.95
CA PRO A 148 32.39 2.39 16.59
C PRO A 148 33.54 2.05 15.63
N VAL A 149 33.23 1.36 14.52
CA VAL A 149 34.22 0.89 13.52
C VAL A 149 34.28 1.83 12.32
N HIS A 150 33.13 2.26 11.81
CA HIS A 150 33.06 2.99 10.54
C HIS A 150 32.83 4.49 10.66
N GLY A 151 32.71 4.99 11.88
CA GLY A 151 32.54 6.42 12.16
C GLY A 151 31.10 6.89 12.02
N GLU A 152 30.95 8.19 11.72
CA GLU A 152 29.65 8.86 11.65
C GLU A 152 29.04 8.79 10.25
N PHE A 153 27.72 8.62 10.21
CA PHE A 153 26.89 8.73 9.00
C PHE A 153 25.77 9.74 9.26
N LYS A 154 25.45 10.54 8.25
CA LYS A 154 24.32 11.47 8.24
C LYS A 154 23.42 11.16 7.05
N ASP A 155 22.13 11.01 7.32
CA ASP A 155 21.11 10.72 6.31
C ASP A 155 19.97 11.75 6.39
N LEU A 156 19.65 12.38 5.27
CA LEU A 156 18.44 13.22 5.18
C LEU A 156 17.18 12.34 5.22
N MET A 157 16.29 12.62 6.18
CA MET A 157 15.00 11.93 6.33
C MET A 157 13.85 12.73 5.69
N ALA A 158 13.83 14.04 5.89
CA ALA A 158 12.79 14.92 5.36
C ALA A 158 13.36 16.31 5.03
N THR A 159 12.97 16.85 3.88
CA THR A 159 13.35 18.20 3.44
C THR A 159 12.54 19.33 4.09
N ASP A 160 11.42 19.02 4.76
CA ASP A 160 10.61 19.97 5.55
C ASP A 160 10.18 19.29 6.87
N ALA A 161 10.65 19.84 8.00
CA ALA A 161 10.36 19.34 9.33
C ALA A 161 8.87 19.47 9.69
N ARG A 162 8.19 20.55 9.27
CA ARG A 162 6.76 20.76 9.54
C ARG A 162 5.90 19.70 8.86
N PHE A 163 6.32 19.28 7.66
CA PHE A 163 5.66 18.18 6.96
C PHE A 163 5.77 16.89 7.76
N LEU A 164 6.98 16.53 8.22
CA LEU A 164 7.19 15.30 8.98
C LEU A 164 6.45 15.32 10.32
N GLU A 165 6.51 16.43 11.06
CA GLU A 165 5.78 16.64 12.31
C GLU A 165 4.26 16.45 12.11
N ARG A 166 3.71 17.03 11.03
CA ARG A 166 2.31 16.82 10.68
C ARG A 166 1.99 15.36 10.38
N ILE A 167 2.82 14.67 9.60
CA ILE A 167 2.59 13.26 9.28
C ILE A 167 2.63 12.38 10.54
N GLU A 168 3.53 12.67 11.50
CA GLU A 168 3.59 11.96 12.77
C GLU A 168 2.37 12.25 13.67
N SER A 169 1.87 13.50 13.70
CA SER A 169 0.70 13.87 14.51
C SER A 169 -0.61 13.21 14.03
N LEU A 170 -0.64 12.76 12.78
CA LEU A 170 -1.78 12.08 12.15
C LEU A 170 -1.74 10.54 12.32
N PHE A 171 -0.84 10.01 13.15
CA PHE A 171 -0.77 8.58 13.40
C PHE A 171 -2.01 8.08 14.17
N PHE A 172 -2.79 7.20 13.54
CA PHE A 172 -4.06 6.70 14.10
C PHE A 172 -3.90 5.64 15.22
N GLY A 173 -2.68 5.13 15.43
CA GLY A 173 -2.39 4.11 16.43
C GLY A 173 -2.15 2.72 15.83
N ARG A 174 -1.34 1.91 16.52
CA ARG A 174 -1.00 0.55 16.09
C ARG A 174 -2.20 -0.38 16.11
N ASP A 175 -2.17 -1.35 15.20
CA ASP A 175 -3.05 -2.51 15.18
C ASP A 175 -2.73 -3.50 16.33
N PHE A 176 -3.45 -4.62 16.40
CA PHE A 176 -3.21 -5.70 17.35
C PHE A 176 -1.74 -6.11 17.42
N ARG A 177 -1.27 -6.44 18.62
CA ARG A 177 -0.04 -7.24 18.75
C ARG A 177 -0.24 -8.56 18.00
N ALA A 178 0.74 -8.96 17.20
CA ALA A 178 0.72 -10.24 16.52
C ALA A 178 0.66 -11.38 17.56
N ALA A 179 -0.07 -12.44 17.21
CA ALA A 179 -0.26 -13.61 18.05
C ALA A 179 -0.26 -14.87 17.19
N GLU A 180 0.11 -16.00 17.78
CA GLU A 180 0.21 -17.30 17.09
C GLU A 180 1.24 -17.29 15.94
N ASP A 181 2.27 -16.44 16.03
CA ASP A 181 3.25 -16.15 14.97
C ASP A 181 4.66 -16.71 15.25
N THR A 182 4.81 -17.60 16.23
CA THR A 182 6.09 -18.16 16.70
C THR A 182 6.96 -18.82 15.62
N HIS A 183 6.38 -19.24 14.50
CA HIS A 183 7.08 -19.88 13.39
C HIS A 183 7.20 -18.98 12.15
N VAL A 184 6.68 -17.75 12.22
CA VAL A 184 6.65 -16.81 11.11
C VAL A 184 7.53 -15.60 11.42
N HIS A 185 7.35 -14.99 12.59
CA HIS A 185 8.14 -13.82 13.01
C HIS A 185 9.25 -14.24 13.97
N LYS A 186 10.35 -14.69 13.37
CA LYS A 186 11.65 -14.86 14.00
C LYS A 186 12.68 -14.25 13.06
N HIS A 187 12.88 -12.95 13.19
CA HIS A 187 13.78 -12.10 12.38
C HIS A 187 14.61 -11.16 13.28
N GLY A 188 14.98 -11.61 14.49
CA GLY A 188 15.76 -10.81 15.44
C GLY A 188 15.07 -9.50 15.82
N THR A 189 15.79 -8.39 15.74
CA THR A 189 15.28 -7.03 16.00
C THR A 189 14.27 -6.54 14.96
N SER A 190 14.25 -7.15 13.77
CA SER A 190 13.27 -6.89 12.71
C SER A 190 11.95 -7.65 12.87
N ASN A 191 11.74 -8.30 14.02
CA ASN A 191 10.48 -8.99 14.34
C ASN A 191 9.25 -8.07 14.23
N ILE A 192 8.25 -8.51 13.46
CA ILE A 192 6.97 -7.82 13.33
C ILE A 192 6.16 -8.03 14.61
N LYS A 193 6.04 -6.98 15.44
CA LYS A 193 5.33 -7.06 16.73
C LYS A 193 3.82 -6.80 16.62
N PHE A 194 3.37 -6.05 15.62
CA PHE A 194 2.00 -5.56 15.53
C PHE A 194 1.45 -5.71 14.10
N GLY A 195 0.22 -6.17 13.97
CA GLY A 195 -0.43 -6.45 12.69
C GLY A 195 0.24 -7.61 11.95
N ARG A 196 0.25 -7.54 10.62
CA ARG A 196 0.87 -8.55 9.73
C ARG A 196 1.47 -7.97 8.44
N GLY A 197 1.69 -6.65 8.42
CA GLY A 197 1.96 -5.90 7.20
C GLY A 197 0.71 -5.65 6.34
N ALA A 198 0.88 -4.88 5.27
CA ALA A 198 -0.17 -4.58 4.27
C ALA A 198 0.13 -5.19 2.89
N VAL A 199 1.38 -5.56 2.66
CA VAL A 199 1.87 -6.17 1.42
C VAL A 199 2.76 -7.34 1.82
N LEU A 200 2.54 -8.52 1.23
CA LEU A 200 3.46 -9.63 1.24
C LEU A 200 4.06 -9.74 -0.15
N THR A 201 5.33 -9.38 -0.26
CA THR A 201 6.11 -9.55 -1.48
C THR A 201 6.66 -10.97 -1.53
N VAL A 202 6.44 -11.68 -2.63
CA VAL A 202 6.93 -13.05 -2.85
C VAL A 202 7.75 -13.05 -4.14
N ASP A 203 9.07 -13.16 -4.01
CA ASP A 203 9.97 -13.21 -5.15
C ASP A 203 9.96 -14.63 -5.75
N LEU A 204 9.59 -14.73 -7.02
CA LEU A 204 9.45 -16.03 -7.71
C LEU A 204 10.68 -16.44 -8.52
N THR A 205 11.58 -15.49 -8.78
CA THR A 205 12.84 -15.71 -9.50
C THR A 205 13.73 -14.47 -9.33
N ASN A 206 15.04 -14.62 -9.31
CA ASN A 206 15.96 -13.48 -9.41
C ASN A 206 16.36 -13.12 -10.86
N ARG A 207 15.79 -13.81 -11.86
CA ARG A 207 15.98 -13.49 -13.29
C ARG A 207 15.18 -12.27 -13.71
N CYS A 208 15.74 -11.44 -14.57
CA CYS A 208 15.03 -10.34 -15.22
C CYS A 208 15.40 -10.26 -16.71
N ASN A 209 14.46 -9.82 -17.54
CA ASN A 209 14.69 -9.45 -18.94
C ASN A 209 15.02 -7.96 -19.14
N MET A 210 15.41 -7.27 -18.05
CA MET A 210 15.91 -5.89 -18.05
C MET A 210 17.19 -5.76 -17.23
N MET A 211 17.96 -4.70 -17.46
CA MET A 211 19.21 -4.37 -16.75
C MET A 211 19.19 -2.93 -16.23
N CYS A 212 18.28 -2.67 -15.29
CA CYS A 212 17.97 -1.31 -14.82
C CYS A 212 19.07 -0.66 -13.96
N ASN A 213 19.24 0.65 -14.06
CA ASN A 213 20.01 1.46 -13.12
C ASN A 213 19.14 2.61 -12.59
N PRO A 214 18.54 2.52 -11.39
CA PRO A 214 18.88 1.61 -10.29
C PRO A 214 18.09 0.29 -10.28
N CYS A 215 18.58 -0.71 -9.53
CA CYS A 215 17.88 -1.97 -9.23
C CYS A 215 18.17 -2.46 -7.80
N PHE A 216 17.16 -2.40 -6.92
CA PHE A 216 17.34 -2.76 -5.51
C PHE A 216 17.57 -4.26 -5.27
N MET A 217 17.01 -5.12 -6.13
CA MET A 217 17.15 -6.58 -6.01
C MET A 217 18.44 -7.08 -6.66
N ASP A 218 19.14 -6.22 -7.40
CA ASP A 218 20.33 -6.55 -8.17
C ASP A 218 20.17 -7.81 -9.05
N ALA A 219 19.03 -7.87 -9.74
CA ALA A 219 18.68 -8.97 -10.63
C ALA A 219 19.79 -9.21 -11.68
N ASN A 220 20.03 -10.49 -11.99
CA ASN A 220 21.05 -10.97 -12.93
C ASN A 220 22.53 -10.65 -12.56
N GLN A 221 22.84 -10.15 -11.36
CA GLN A 221 24.22 -9.81 -10.98
C GLN A 221 24.75 -10.60 -9.78
N VAL A 222 23.89 -11.29 -9.04
CA VAL A 222 24.28 -12.08 -7.85
C VAL A 222 25.05 -13.37 -8.15
N GLY A 223 25.29 -13.70 -9.43
CA GLY A 223 26.12 -14.86 -9.83
C GLY A 223 25.48 -16.25 -9.72
N TYR A 224 24.24 -16.35 -9.22
CA TYR A 224 23.45 -17.59 -9.17
C TYR A 224 21.99 -17.33 -9.52
N VAL A 225 21.25 -18.41 -9.84
CA VAL A 225 19.81 -18.37 -10.09
C VAL A 225 19.08 -18.89 -8.86
N HIS A 226 18.16 -18.09 -8.33
CA HIS A 226 17.28 -18.48 -7.23
C HIS A 226 15.84 -18.46 -7.72
N GLU A 227 15.22 -19.64 -7.72
CA GLU A 227 13.83 -19.85 -8.13
C GLU A 227 13.17 -20.77 -7.11
N PRO A 228 12.32 -20.24 -6.21
CA PRO A 228 11.56 -21.06 -5.28
C PRO A 228 10.70 -22.08 -6.04
N THR A 229 10.56 -23.26 -5.47
CA THR A 229 9.63 -24.24 -6.01
C THR A 229 8.19 -23.77 -5.80
N PHE A 230 7.25 -24.41 -6.51
CA PHE A 230 5.83 -24.12 -6.24
C PHE A 230 5.43 -24.49 -4.80
N GLU A 231 6.02 -25.55 -4.22
CA GLU A 231 5.80 -25.92 -2.82
C GLU A 231 6.29 -24.84 -1.84
N ASP A 232 7.46 -24.24 -2.09
CA ASP A 232 7.97 -23.12 -1.28
C ASP A 232 7.02 -21.93 -1.34
N THR A 233 6.53 -21.61 -2.55
CA THR A 233 5.57 -20.52 -2.76
C THR A 233 4.27 -20.77 -1.99
N LYS A 234 3.73 -22.00 -2.03
CA LYS A 234 2.55 -22.37 -1.24
C LYS A 234 2.82 -22.24 0.26
N ALA A 235 3.96 -22.73 0.73
CA ALA A 235 4.34 -22.63 2.14
C ALA A 235 4.40 -21.19 2.64
N ILE A 236 4.92 -20.26 1.83
CA ILE A 236 4.92 -18.81 2.15
C ILE A 236 3.49 -18.28 2.28
N LEU A 237 2.62 -18.58 1.31
CA LEU A 237 1.24 -18.10 1.28
C LEU A 237 0.38 -18.71 2.42
N ASP A 238 0.63 -19.97 2.78
CA ASP A 238 -0.06 -20.66 3.88
C ASP A 238 0.38 -20.13 5.25
N ARG A 239 1.69 -19.95 5.45
CA ARG A 239 2.23 -19.33 6.68
C ARG A 239 1.74 -17.89 6.85
N ALA A 240 1.54 -17.17 5.75
CA ALA A 240 0.96 -15.84 5.83
C ALA A 240 -0.42 -15.87 6.51
N VAL A 241 -1.20 -16.94 6.41
CA VAL A 241 -2.55 -17.01 7.03
C VAL A 241 -2.60 -17.79 8.35
N SER A 242 -1.47 -18.26 8.85
CA SER A 242 -1.40 -19.16 10.01
C SER A 242 -1.42 -18.46 11.37
N PHE A 243 -1.44 -17.12 11.40
CA PHE A 243 -1.35 -16.32 12.62
C PHE A 243 -2.35 -15.15 12.62
N LYS A 244 -2.49 -14.50 13.78
CA LYS A 244 -3.44 -13.40 13.99
C LYS A 244 -2.71 -12.06 14.22
N PRO A 245 -3.30 -10.93 13.80
CA PRO A 245 -4.60 -10.80 13.15
C PRO A 245 -4.58 -11.23 11.68
N ARG A 246 -5.57 -12.00 11.23
CA ARG A 246 -5.76 -12.42 9.83
C ARG A 246 -6.46 -11.31 9.03
N ARG A 247 -5.75 -10.20 8.85
CA ARG A 247 -6.14 -9.11 7.95
C ARG A 247 -5.84 -9.44 6.50
N GLN A 248 -6.64 -8.88 5.61
CA GLN A 248 -6.34 -8.89 4.19
C GLN A 248 -5.08 -8.08 3.89
N ILE A 249 -4.29 -8.56 2.94
CA ILE A 249 -3.05 -7.94 2.46
C ILE A 249 -2.98 -8.03 0.94
N ILE A 250 -2.10 -7.23 0.34
CA ILE A 250 -1.73 -7.34 -1.06
C ILE A 250 -0.70 -8.46 -1.18
N ILE A 251 -0.96 -9.46 -2.01
CA ILE A 251 0.09 -10.39 -2.47
C ILE A 251 0.74 -9.74 -3.69
N LEU A 252 2.03 -9.45 -3.58
CA LEU A 252 2.81 -8.85 -4.66
C LEU A 252 3.86 -9.87 -5.11
N PHE A 253 3.55 -10.59 -6.19
CA PHE A 253 4.54 -11.44 -6.84
C PHE A 253 5.59 -10.56 -7.50
N SER A 254 6.83 -10.84 -7.19
CA SER A 254 8.00 -10.02 -7.51
C SER A 254 9.16 -10.95 -7.90
N GLY A 255 10.37 -10.41 -7.91
CA GLY A 255 11.60 -11.06 -8.28
C GLY A 255 12.42 -10.11 -9.12
N GLY A 256 13.12 -10.64 -10.12
CA GLY A 256 13.64 -9.81 -11.20
C GLY A 256 12.49 -9.40 -12.12
N GLU A 257 11.86 -10.39 -12.75
CA GLU A 257 10.57 -10.25 -13.41
C GLU A 257 9.72 -11.51 -13.11
N PRO A 258 8.63 -11.39 -12.32
CA PRO A 258 7.86 -12.55 -11.85
C PRO A 258 7.26 -13.36 -13.00
N THR A 259 6.93 -12.72 -14.12
CA THR A 259 6.33 -13.40 -15.28
C THR A 259 7.29 -14.35 -16.01
N LEU A 260 8.57 -14.35 -15.66
CA LEU A 260 9.55 -15.35 -16.15
C LEU A 260 9.50 -16.67 -15.38
N SER A 261 8.91 -16.68 -14.17
CA SER A 261 8.79 -17.91 -13.39
C SER A 261 7.78 -18.86 -14.04
N PRO A 262 8.09 -20.17 -14.19
CA PRO A 262 7.13 -21.15 -14.73
C PRO A 262 5.91 -21.32 -13.84
N TYR A 263 5.99 -20.92 -12.56
CA TYR A 263 4.92 -21.07 -11.58
C TYR A 263 4.08 -19.80 -11.37
N PHE A 264 4.31 -18.73 -12.15
CA PHE A 264 3.63 -17.45 -11.92
C PHE A 264 2.10 -17.56 -11.90
N LEU A 265 1.50 -18.15 -12.93
CA LEU A 265 0.04 -18.30 -13.01
C LEU A 265 -0.51 -19.24 -11.92
N ASP A 266 0.22 -20.32 -11.60
CA ASP A 266 -0.14 -21.25 -10.54
C ASP A 266 -0.08 -20.59 -9.15
N ALA A 267 0.91 -19.74 -8.91
CA ALA A 267 1.05 -18.96 -7.69
C ALA A 267 -0.09 -17.95 -7.52
N VAL A 268 -0.48 -17.27 -8.60
CA VAL A 268 -1.67 -16.40 -8.63
C VAL A 268 -2.94 -17.19 -8.27
N ALA A 269 -3.17 -18.32 -8.94
CA ALA A 269 -4.31 -19.18 -8.66
C ALA A 269 -4.31 -19.72 -7.23
N TYR A 270 -3.14 -20.08 -6.69
CA TYR A 270 -3.01 -20.54 -5.32
C TYR A 270 -3.30 -19.43 -4.30
N ALA A 271 -2.71 -18.24 -4.45
CA ALA A 271 -3.00 -17.10 -3.58
C ALA A 271 -4.50 -16.77 -3.55
N LYS A 272 -5.18 -16.89 -4.70
CA LYS A 272 -6.62 -16.71 -4.80
C LYS A 272 -7.39 -17.78 -4.00
N ARG A 273 -6.97 -19.05 -4.10
CA ARG A 273 -7.55 -20.17 -3.34
C ARG A 273 -7.37 -20.02 -1.82
N VAL A 274 -6.22 -19.52 -1.36
CA VAL A 274 -5.97 -19.23 0.07
C VAL A 274 -6.93 -18.16 0.62
N GLY A 275 -7.46 -17.30 -0.26
CA GLY A 275 -8.48 -16.30 0.07
C GLY A 275 -7.98 -14.85 0.02
N PHE A 276 -6.80 -14.61 -0.57
CA PHE A 276 -6.36 -13.25 -0.89
C PHE A 276 -7.14 -12.72 -2.09
N TYR A 277 -7.52 -11.43 -2.06
CA TYR A 277 -8.26 -10.81 -3.17
C TYR A 277 -7.46 -9.80 -3.99
N ARG A 278 -6.43 -9.17 -3.39
CA ARG A 278 -5.49 -8.28 -4.09
C ARG A 278 -4.22 -9.06 -4.39
N ILE A 279 -4.18 -9.64 -5.59
CA ILE A 279 -3.03 -10.39 -6.11
C ILE A 279 -2.46 -9.61 -7.28
N LEU A 280 -1.23 -9.14 -7.14
CA LEU A 280 -0.57 -8.24 -8.07
C LEU A 280 0.78 -8.81 -8.49
N ALA A 281 1.26 -8.39 -9.66
CA ALA A 281 2.63 -8.59 -10.11
C ALA A 281 3.38 -7.26 -10.12
N ALA A 282 4.55 -7.19 -9.47
CA ALA A 282 5.53 -6.13 -9.68
C ALA A 282 6.31 -6.45 -10.95
N THR A 283 6.01 -5.75 -12.05
CA THR A 283 6.42 -6.16 -13.39
C THR A 283 6.94 -4.98 -14.21
N ASN A 284 7.89 -5.27 -15.09
CA ASN A 284 8.27 -4.38 -16.15
C ASN A 284 7.24 -4.30 -17.29
N GLY A 285 6.22 -5.16 -17.32
CA GLY A 285 5.13 -5.07 -18.28
C GLY A 285 5.43 -5.57 -19.69
N ILE A 286 6.66 -5.99 -20.01
CA ILE A 286 7.02 -6.47 -21.36
C ILE A 286 6.13 -7.64 -21.76
N ARG A 287 6.02 -8.67 -20.89
CA ARG A 287 5.19 -9.84 -21.16
C ARG A 287 3.72 -9.48 -21.38
N TYR A 288 3.20 -8.52 -20.61
CA TYR A 288 1.82 -8.04 -20.74
C TYR A 288 1.59 -7.19 -21.99
N ALA A 289 2.62 -6.52 -22.51
CA ALA A 289 2.54 -5.79 -23.77
C ALA A 289 2.54 -6.73 -24.99
N GLU A 290 3.36 -7.78 -24.94
CA GLU A 290 3.59 -8.69 -26.07
C GLU A 290 2.46 -9.72 -26.24
N ASP A 291 1.91 -10.25 -25.13
CA ASP A 291 1.03 -11.41 -25.14
C ASP A 291 -0.31 -11.13 -24.44
N ILE A 292 -1.34 -10.82 -25.24
CA ILE A 292 -2.69 -10.60 -24.74
C ILE A 292 -3.33 -11.89 -24.17
N GLU A 293 -2.91 -13.07 -24.63
CA GLU A 293 -3.45 -14.33 -24.13
C GLU A 293 -2.92 -14.61 -22.72
N PHE A 294 -1.65 -14.31 -22.47
CA PHE A 294 -1.10 -14.31 -21.11
C PHE A 294 -1.89 -13.39 -20.17
N CYS A 295 -2.30 -12.20 -20.62
CA CYS A 295 -3.17 -11.31 -19.82
C CYS A 295 -4.52 -11.97 -19.47
N ARG A 296 -5.12 -12.73 -20.40
CA ARG A 296 -6.37 -13.47 -20.14
C ARG A 296 -6.16 -14.59 -19.14
N GLN A 297 -5.11 -15.38 -19.30
CA GLN A 297 -4.75 -16.46 -18.38
C GLN A 297 -4.46 -15.92 -16.97
N ALA A 298 -3.71 -14.82 -16.86
CA ALA A 298 -3.47 -14.11 -15.60
C ALA A 298 -4.79 -13.68 -14.93
N LYS A 299 -5.72 -13.10 -15.71
CA LYS A 299 -7.03 -12.70 -15.20
C LYS A 299 -7.83 -13.90 -14.71
N GLU A 300 -7.84 -15.00 -15.46
CA GLU A 300 -8.54 -16.25 -15.12
C GLU A 300 -7.98 -16.90 -13.86
N ALA A 301 -6.65 -16.90 -13.71
CA ALA A 301 -5.97 -17.35 -12.49
C ALA A 301 -6.35 -16.51 -11.25
N GLY A 302 -6.90 -15.31 -11.45
CA GLY A 302 -7.38 -14.44 -10.38
C GLY A 302 -6.50 -13.23 -10.10
N GLN A 303 -5.59 -12.89 -11.01
CA GLN A 303 -4.80 -11.67 -10.89
C GLN A 303 -5.70 -10.44 -10.85
N HIS A 304 -5.48 -9.60 -9.84
CA HIS A 304 -6.28 -8.41 -9.60
C HIS A 304 -5.69 -7.18 -10.28
N GLY A 305 -4.35 -7.04 -10.25
CA GLY A 305 -3.68 -5.88 -10.79
C GLY A 305 -2.20 -6.10 -11.09
N VAL A 306 -1.53 -5.02 -11.47
CA VAL A 306 -0.07 -4.95 -11.62
C VAL A 306 0.46 -3.69 -10.93
N TYR A 307 1.67 -3.83 -10.41
CA TYR A 307 2.59 -2.73 -10.11
C TYR A 307 3.49 -2.60 -11.33
N LEU A 308 3.11 -1.72 -12.25
CA LEU A 308 3.79 -1.53 -13.52
C LEU A 308 4.90 -0.50 -13.37
N GLN A 309 6.15 -0.90 -13.55
CA GLN A 309 7.28 0.03 -13.58
C GLN A 309 7.04 1.12 -14.64
N PHE A 310 7.16 2.39 -14.23
CA PHE A 310 6.84 3.56 -15.04
C PHE A 310 7.54 4.80 -14.44
N ASP A 311 8.61 5.30 -15.06
CA ASP A 311 9.42 6.39 -14.49
C ASP A 311 9.20 7.77 -15.13
N GLY A 312 8.31 7.84 -16.11
CA GLY A 312 7.96 9.08 -16.78
C GLY A 312 7.18 8.82 -18.07
N VAL A 313 6.71 9.91 -18.66
CA VAL A 313 5.88 9.91 -19.88
C VAL A 313 6.71 10.11 -21.15
N SER A 314 8.00 9.80 -21.10
CA SER A 314 8.93 9.93 -22.22
C SER A 314 10.02 8.86 -22.16
N GLU A 315 10.62 8.55 -23.32
CA GLU A 315 11.77 7.63 -23.39
C GLU A 315 12.97 8.14 -22.58
N GLU A 316 13.19 9.46 -22.58
CA GLU A 316 14.31 10.08 -21.87
C GLU A 316 14.25 9.82 -20.36
N LYS A 317 13.05 9.87 -19.77
CA LYS A 317 12.85 9.56 -18.34
C LYS A 317 12.93 8.06 -18.03
N ASN A 318 12.74 7.20 -19.02
CA ASN A 318 12.79 5.75 -18.87
C ASN A 318 14.13 5.12 -19.29
N LYS A 319 15.03 5.87 -19.96
CA LYS A 319 16.29 5.39 -20.55
C LYS A 319 17.19 4.60 -19.59
N HIS A 320 17.19 4.98 -18.31
CA HIS A 320 18.02 4.38 -17.26
C HIS A 320 17.64 2.92 -16.96
N ARG A 321 16.52 2.44 -17.50
CA ARG A 321 16.08 1.05 -17.39
C ARG A 321 16.72 0.11 -18.42
N GLY A 322 17.50 0.64 -19.37
CA GLY A 322 18.31 -0.15 -20.29
C GLY A 322 17.53 -0.83 -21.42
N VAL A 323 16.30 -0.39 -21.68
CA VAL A 323 15.43 -0.87 -22.77
C VAL A 323 15.00 0.32 -23.61
N GLY A 324 15.15 0.23 -24.93
CA GLY A 324 14.62 1.21 -25.87
C GLY A 324 13.09 1.17 -25.93
N ASN A 325 12.46 2.25 -26.38
CA ASN A 325 11.00 2.36 -26.62
C ASN A 325 10.13 1.89 -25.43
N LEU A 326 10.63 2.07 -24.20
CA LEU A 326 10.03 1.48 -23.01
C LEU A 326 8.67 2.13 -22.70
N PHE A 327 8.49 3.42 -22.98
CA PHE A 327 7.22 4.12 -22.79
C PHE A 327 6.13 3.54 -23.69
N ASP A 328 6.43 3.27 -24.96
CA ASP A 328 5.48 2.62 -25.89
C ASP A 328 5.09 1.22 -25.41
N VAL A 329 6.05 0.46 -24.87
CA VAL A 329 5.78 -0.83 -24.22
C VAL A 329 4.83 -0.65 -23.05
N LYS A 330 4.99 0.38 -22.21
CA LYS A 330 4.06 0.66 -21.09
C LYS A 330 2.66 0.97 -21.59
N LEU A 331 2.53 1.81 -22.60
CA LEU A 331 1.23 2.15 -23.17
C LEU A 331 0.51 0.88 -23.66
N ARG A 332 1.20 0.01 -24.39
CA ARG A 332 0.63 -1.25 -24.86
C ARG A 332 0.27 -2.21 -23.72
N ALA A 333 1.11 -2.32 -22.70
CA ALA A 333 0.80 -3.11 -21.51
C ALA A 333 -0.47 -2.59 -20.80
N ILE A 334 -0.60 -1.26 -20.63
CA ILE A 334 -1.76 -0.62 -20.01
C ILE A 334 -3.04 -0.97 -20.77
N GLU A 335 -3.04 -0.86 -22.11
CA GLU A 335 -4.20 -1.21 -22.93
C GLU A 335 -4.58 -2.69 -22.80
N ASN A 336 -3.60 -3.59 -22.93
CA ASN A 336 -3.84 -5.03 -22.84
C ASN A 336 -4.41 -5.41 -21.47
N LEU A 337 -3.80 -4.95 -20.38
CA LEU A 337 -4.23 -5.19 -19.01
C LEU A 337 -5.63 -4.66 -18.75
N ALA A 338 -5.91 -3.42 -19.18
CA ALA A 338 -7.22 -2.81 -19.02
C ALA A 338 -8.30 -3.57 -19.80
N SER A 339 -8.00 -4.05 -21.01
CA SER A 339 -8.95 -4.78 -21.86
C SER A 339 -9.46 -6.10 -21.24
N VAL A 340 -8.66 -6.73 -20.37
CA VAL A 340 -9.04 -7.93 -19.60
C VAL A 340 -9.49 -7.62 -18.17
N GLY A 341 -9.53 -6.34 -17.79
CA GLY A 341 -9.95 -5.89 -16.47
C GLY A 341 -8.96 -6.19 -15.35
N ILE A 342 -7.65 -6.23 -15.64
CA ILE A 342 -6.57 -6.20 -14.65
C ILE A 342 -6.23 -4.74 -14.36
N LYS A 343 -6.16 -4.37 -13.07
CA LYS A 343 -5.93 -2.98 -12.65
C LYS A 343 -4.47 -2.57 -12.76
N VAL A 344 -4.20 -1.34 -13.14
CA VAL A 344 -2.84 -0.80 -13.23
C VAL A 344 -2.56 0.20 -12.11
N THR A 345 -1.49 -0.07 -11.37
CA THR A 345 -0.80 0.89 -10.52
C THR A 345 0.53 1.25 -11.19
N LEU A 346 0.75 2.52 -11.48
CA LEU A 346 2.06 2.98 -11.99
C LEU A 346 3.04 3.04 -10.82
N VAL A 347 4.22 2.48 -10.98
CA VAL A 347 5.27 2.48 -9.95
C VAL A 347 6.48 3.23 -10.49
N THR A 348 6.81 4.33 -9.83
CA THR A 348 7.87 5.24 -10.22
C THR A 348 8.95 5.23 -9.16
N THR A 349 10.16 4.80 -9.53
CA THR A 349 11.32 5.00 -8.65
C THR A 349 11.82 6.42 -8.87
N ILE A 350 11.75 7.27 -7.84
CA ILE A 350 12.22 8.65 -7.94
C ILE A 350 13.67 8.73 -7.51
N VAL A 351 14.50 9.27 -8.40
CA VAL A 351 15.89 9.60 -8.13
C VAL A 351 16.08 11.08 -8.44
N ASN A 352 16.56 11.85 -7.46
CA ASN A 352 16.91 13.25 -7.72
C ASN A 352 17.94 13.30 -8.84
N THR A 353 17.86 14.32 -9.71
CA THR A 353 18.69 14.51 -10.91
C THR A 353 18.38 13.60 -12.10
N ILE A 354 17.43 12.66 -11.98
CA ILE A 354 17.05 11.76 -13.08
C ILE A 354 15.61 12.05 -13.55
N ASN A 355 14.63 11.93 -12.66
CA ASN A 355 13.21 12.00 -13.03
C ASN A 355 12.32 12.78 -12.05
N ASN A 356 12.88 13.37 -10.99
CA ASN A 356 12.12 14.10 -9.98
C ASN A 356 11.37 15.32 -10.55
N ASP A 357 11.87 15.91 -11.64
CA ASP A 357 11.31 17.05 -12.36
C ASP A 357 10.06 16.72 -13.22
N ALA A 358 9.69 15.44 -13.32
CA ALA A 358 8.60 14.98 -14.19
C ALA A 358 7.48 14.23 -13.45
N ILE A 359 7.50 14.18 -12.12
CA ILE A 359 6.50 13.41 -11.34
C ILE A 359 5.08 13.99 -11.47
N GLY A 360 4.94 15.30 -11.64
CA GLY A 360 3.65 15.93 -11.94
C GLY A 360 3.06 15.49 -13.28
N GLN A 361 3.90 15.26 -14.30
CA GLN A 361 3.46 14.76 -15.60
C GLN A 361 2.90 13.33 -15.50
N ILE A 362 3.41 12.51 -14.58
CA ILE A 362 2.89 11.17 -14.30
C ILE A 362 1.49 11.26 -13.68
N VAL A 363 1.26 12.21 -12.77
CA VAL A 363 -0.08 12.47 -12.20
C VAL A 363 -1.07 12.88 -13.27
N GLU A 364 -0.70 13.82 -14.14
CA GLU A 364 -1.51 14.25 -15.29
C GLU A 364 -1.80 13.09 -16.26
N PHE A 365 -0.81 12.25 -16.53
CA PHE A 365 -0.99 11.06 -17.36
C PHE A 365 -1.99 10.09 -16.74
N ALA A 366 -1.87 9.79 -15.45
CA ALA A 366 -2.83 8.91 -14.77
C ALA A 366 -4.25 9.51 -14.74
N ALA A 367 -4.38 10.82 -14.53
CA ALA A 367 -5.67 11.50 -14.53
C ALA A 367 -6.38 11.41 -15.91
N ARG A 368 -5.62 11.58 -17.00
CA ARG A 368 -6.14 11.42 -18.37
C ARG A 368 -6.48 9.97 -18.75
N ASN A 369 -5.91 8.99 -18.03
CA ASN A 369 -6.11 7.56 -18.26
C ASN A 369 -6.78 6.88 -17.06
N ILE A 370 -7.61 7.60 -16.31
CA ILE A 370 -8.18 7.14 -15.02
C ILE A 370 -9.10 5.91 -15.17
N ASP A 371 -9.60 5.64 -16.37
CA ASP A 371 -10.35 4.43 -16.71
C ASP A 371 -9.47 3.16 -16.70
N LYS A 372 -8.15 3.32 -16.88
CA LYS A 372 -7.16 2.23 -16.99
C LYS A 372 -6.20 2.20 -15.80
N VAL A 373 -5.74 3.38 -15.37
CA VAL A 373 -4.78 3.57 -14.28
C VAL A 373 -5.50 4.11 -13.05
N GLN A 374 -5.38 3.44 -11.91
CA GLN A 374 -6.15 3.79 -10.71
C GLN A 374 -5.30 4.32 -9.56
N THR A 375 -3.98 4.12 -9.62
CA THR A 375 -3.08 4.47 -8.52
C THR A 375 -1.69 4.76 -9.07
N ILE A 376 -0.97 5.67 -8.42
CA ILE A 376 0.46 5.87 -8.61
C ILE A 376 1.14 5.56 -7.28
N ALA A 377 2.19 4.76 -7.32
CA ALA A 377 3.08 4.48 -6.21
C ALA A 377 4.46 5.08 -6.52
N PHE A 378 4.70 6.27 -5.97
CA PHE A 378 6.02 6.88 -5.99
C PHE A 378 6.90 6.27 -4.89
N GLN A 379 8.11 5.85 -5.26
CA GLN A 379 9.07 5.21 -4.36
C GLN A 379 10.41 5.92 -4.48
N PRO A 380 10.83 6.72 -3.49
CA PRO A 380 12.18 7.26 -3.45
C PRO A 380 13.22 6.12 -3.51
N VAL A 381 14.34 6.35 -4.20
CA VAL A 381 15.43 5.39 -4.31
C VAL A 381 15.99 5.00 -2.92
N SER A 382 16.27 3.70 -2.74
CA SER A 382 16.76 3.15 -1.47
C SER A 382 18.28 3.14 -1.32
N PHE A 383 19.05 3.29 -2.42
CA PHE A 383 20.52 3.09 -2.47
C PHE A 383 20.96 1.73 -1.90
N THR A 384 20.30 0.68 -2.37
CA THR A 384 20.57 -0.73 -2.01
C THR A 384 20.71 -1.57 -3.27
N GLY A 385 21.19 -2.81 -3.13
CA GLY A 385 21.45 -3.66 -4.29
C GLY A 385 22.54 -3.04 -5.15
N ARG A 386 22.27 -2.82 -6.43
CA ARG A 386 23.24 -2.28 -7.39
C ARG A 386 23.82 -0.91 -7.02
N ASP A 387 23.07 -0.15 -6.24
CA ASP A 387 23.43 1.21 -5.85
C ASP A 387 24.13 1.27 -4.50
N GLU A 388 24.43 0.14 -3.86
CA GLU A 388 24.93 0.17 -2.49
C GLU A 388 26.31 0.85 -2.37
N ASP A 389 27.13 0.81 -3.43
CA ASP A 389 28.49 1.36 -3.48
C ASP A 389 28.58 2.72 -4.18
N VAL A 390 27.46 3.41 -4.43
CA VAL A 390 27.54 4.77 -4.96
C VAL A 390 28.25 5.69 -3.96
N PRO A 391 29.14 6.60 -4.42
CA PRO A 391 29.83 7.51 -3.52
C PRO A 391 28.88 8.36 -2.69
N ASP A 392 29.24 8.69 -1.44
CA ASP A 392 28.38 9.45 -0.52
C ASP A 392 27.89 10.78 -1.12
N ALA A 393 28.76 11.53 -1.81
CA ALA A 393 28.37 12.77 -2.48
C ALA A 393 27.31 12.56 -3.59
N VAL A 394 27.33 11.42 -4.28
CA VAL A 394 26.30 11.05 -5.27
C VAL A 394 25.01 10.65 -4.56
N ARG A 395 25.12 9.83 -3.51
CA ARG A 395 24.01 9.40 -2.66
C ARG A 395 23.25 10.59 -2.09
N GLU A 396 23.96 11.57 -1.53
CA GLU A 396 23.39 12.81 -1.00
C GLU A 396 22.66 13.61 -2.07
N ARG A 397 23.29 13.80 -3.24
CA ARG A 397 22.69 14.55 -4.36
C ARG A 397 21.44 13.88 -4.92
N GLN A 398 21.42 12.55 -4.97
CA GLN A 398 20.33 11.76 -5.56
C GLN A 398 19.23 11.38 -4.57
N ARG A 399 19.46 11.59 -3.27
CA ARG A 399 18.50 11.26 -2.22
C ARG A 399 17.22 12.08 -2.37
N TYR A 400 16.10 11.39 -2.26
CA TYR A 400 14.76 11.97 -2.37
C TYR A 400 13.94 11.60 -1.13
N THR A 401 13.05 12.48 -0.68
CA THR A 401 12.27 12.27 0.55
C THR A 401 10.77 12.39 0.27
N LEU A 402 9.93 11.83 1.15
CA LEU A 402 8.48 11.96 1.05
C LEU A 402 8.01 13.44 1.15
N ALA A 403 8.67 14.23 2.00
CA ALA A 403 8.43 15.67 2.09
C ALA A 403 8.83 16.39 0.79
N GLY A 404 9.96 16.00 0.19
CA GLY A 404 10.42 16.53 -1.10
C GLY A 404 9.43 16.22 -2.21
N MET A 405 8.93 14.98 -2.27
CA MET A 405 7.89 14.57 -3.21
C MET A 405 6.62 15.41 -3.09
N ALA A 406 6.14 15.63 -1.85
CA ALA A 406 4.94 16.42 -1.62
C ALA A 406 5.13 17.89 -2.07
N GLY A 407 6.30 18.49 -1.80
CA GLY A 407 6.62 19.85 -2.24
C GLY A 407 6.82 19.99 -3.76
N ASP A 408 7.48 19.00 -4.38
CA ASP A 408 7.66 18.95 -5.83
C ASP A 408 6.32 18.78 -6.55
N LEU A 409 5.44 17.90 -6.06
CA LEU A 409 4.08 17.77 -6.61
C LEU A 409 3.24 19.03 -6.41
N GLU A 410 3.37 19.72 -5.27
CA GLU A 410 2.72 21.01 -5.08
C GLU A 410 3.16 22.03 -6.14
N THR A 411 4.46 22.08 -6.42
CA THR A 411 5.02 22.99 -7.42
C THR A 411 4.64 22.59 -8.85
N GLN A 412 4.87 21.32 -9.22
CA GLN A 412 4.68 20.80 -10.57
C GLN A 412 3.20 20.67 -10.97
N LEU A 413 2.27 20.73 -10.01
CA LEU A 413 0.83 20.71 -10.24
C LEU A 413 0.18 22.08 -9.98
N ASP A 414 0.96 23.16 -9.94
CA ASP A 414 0.48 24.54 -9.77
C ASP A 414 -0.39 24.73 -8.50
N GLY A 415 0.02 24.10 -7.40
CA GLY A 415 -0.64 24.20 -6.10
C GLY A 415 -1.95 23.41 -5.97
N ARG A 416 -2.34 22.61 -6.98
CA ARG A 416 -3.55 21.76 -6.94
C ARG A 416 -3.48 20.66 -5.87
N MET A 417 -2.28 20.36 -5.37
CA MET A 417 -2.02 19.39 -4.32
C MET A 417 -1.04 19.98 -3.30
N LYS A 418 -1.56 20.46 -2.18
CA LYS A 418 -0.79 21.14 -1.13
C LYS A 418 -0.14 20.15 -0.18
N SER A 419 1.17 20.28 -0.01
CA SER A 419 2.01 19.43 0.85
C SER A 419 1.46 19.30 2.28
N LEU A 420 1.12 20.42 2.93
CA LEU A 420 0.67 20.42 4.33
C LEU A 420 -0.84 20.17 4.53
N ARG A 421 -1.63 19.98 3.46
CA ARG A 421 -3.09 19.73 3.56
C ARG A 421 -3.47 18.34 3.07
N ASP A 422 -2.92 17.92 1.93
CA ASP A 422 -3.48 16.83 1.14
C ASP A 422 -2.83 15.46 1.39
N TRP A 423 -1.83 15.39 2.26
CA TRP A 423 -1.04 14.19 2.48
C TRP A 423 -1.28 13.61 3.86
N PHE A 424 -1.35 12.28 3.95
CA PHE A 424 -1.61 11.59 5.21
C PHE A 424 -0.68 10.37 5.33
N PRO A 425 -0.27 9.97 6.54
CA PRO A 425 0.49 8.73 6.69
C PRO A 425 -0.35 7.55 6.19
N LEU A 426 0.26 6.60 5.48
CA LEU A 426 -0.43 5.38 5.02
C LEU A 426 -1.16 4.65 6.15
N SER A 427 -0.62 4.72 7.36
CA SER A 427 -1.22 4.13 8.56
C SER A 427 -2.54 4.77 8.99
N SER A 428 -2.82 6.01 8.61
CA SER A 428 -4.11 6.66 8.88
C SER A 428 -5.28 6.00 8.14
N TYR A 429 -5.03 5.26 7.04
CA TYR A 429 -6.05 4.46 6.36
C TYR A 429 -6.73 3.44 7.30
N SER A 430 -6.05 3.08 8.40
CA SER A 430 -6.62 2.22 9.44
C SER A 430 -7.86 2.80 10.13
N ALA A 431 -8.08 4.12 10.06
CA ALA A 431 -9.31 4.74 10.55
C ALA A 431 -10.55 4.17 9.82
N PHE A 432 -10.57 4.25 8.49
CA PHE A 432 -11.68 3.71 7.69
C PHE A 432 -11.89 2.21 7.95
N THR A 433 -10.80 1.44 7.95
CA THR A 433 -10.90 -0.03 8.04
C THR A 433 -11.32 -0.50 9.42
N SER A 434 -11.04 0.27 10.48
CA SER A 434 -11.52 -0.03 11.84
C SER A 434 -13.05 0.01 11.95
N VAL A 435 -13.70 0.99 11.30
CA VAL A 435 -15.18 1.02 11.25
C VAL A 435 -15.71 -0.09 10.36
N MET A 436 -15.04 -0.39 9.23
CA MET A 436 -15.45 -1.47 8.35
C MET A 436 -15.34 -2.85 9.04
N ASP A 437 -14.32 -3.06 9.86
CA ASP A 437 -14.15 -4.25 10.71
C ASP A 437 -15.28 -4.38 11.75
N MET A 438 -15.73 -3.26 12.31
CA MET A 438 -16.86 -3.24 13.22
C MET A 438 -18.18 -3.57 12.49
N LEU A 439 -18.36 -3.07 11.26
CA LEU A 439 -19.58 -3.26 10.47
C LEU A 439 -19.73 -4.64 9.85
N GLN A 440 -18.62 -5.31 9.51
CA GLN A 440 -18.63 -6.69 9.00
C GLN A 440 -19.03 -7.71 10.07
N GLY A 441 -18.76 -7.42 11.34
CA GLY A 441 -19.13 -8.26 12.48
C GLY A 441 -18.15 -9.42 12.75
N ALA A 442 -18.48 -10.23 13.76
CA ALA A 442 -17.59 -11.24 14.33
C ALA A 442 -17.33 -12.45 13.42
N ASP A 443 -18.27 -12.76 12.52
CA ASP A 443 -18.21 -13.93 11.63
C ASP A 443 -17.40 -13.70 10.35
N ALA A 444 -16.86 -12.49 10.15
CA ALA A 444 -16.03 -12.21 8.99
C ALA A 444 -14.80 -13.14 8.99
N PRO A 445 -14.44 -13.76 7.84
CA PRO A 445 -13.28 -14.64 7.76
C PRO A 445 -11.94 -13.89 7.83
N TRP A 446 -11.95 -12.59 7.55
CA TRP A 446 -10.78 -11.73 7.51
C TRP A 446 -11.09 -10.33 8.04
N GLY A 447 -10.08 -9.68 8.58
CA GLY A 447 -10.10 -8.23 8.81
C GLY A 447 -9.80 -7.47 7.52
N TRP A 448 -10.26 -6.22 7.44
CA TRP A 448 -9.80 -5.31 6.40
C TRP A 448 -8.29 -5.03 6.54
N SER A 449 -7.65 -4.70 5.42
CA SER A 449 -6.22 -4.36 5.38
C SER A 449 -5.93 -3.19 6.30
N SER A 450 -4.89 -3.29 7.12
CA SER A 450 -4.43 -2.20 7.98
C SER A 450 -2.94 -1.97 7.75
N CYS A 451 -2.58 -0.77 7.29
CA CYS A 451 -1.19 -0.37 7.10
C CYS A 451 -0.57 -0.02 8.46
N ASN A 452 -0.01 -1.00 9.16
CA ASN A 452 0.48 -0.81 10.52
C ASN A 452 1.95 -0.33 10.60
N CYS A 453 2.41 0.40 9.60
CA CYS A 453 3.77 0.92 9.53
C CYS A 453 3.93 2.20 10.37
N HIS A 454 5.19 2.57 10.68
CA HIS A 454 5.52 3.89 11.23
C HIS A 454 4.96 4.99 10.31
N PRO A 455 4.43 6.12 10.81
CA PRO A 455 3.83 7.17 9.96
C PRO A 455 4.79 7.70 8.88
N ASN A 456 6.09 7.74 9.17
CA ASN A 456 7.14 8.14 8.21
C ASN A 456 7.46 7.10 7.12
N CYS A 457 6.91 5.88 7.19
CA CYS A 457 7.19 4.82 6.22
C CYS A 457 6.64 5.14 4.84
N GLY A 458 5.50 5.84 4.77
CA GLY A 458 4.88 6.22 3.51
C GLY A 458 3.66 7.09 3.75
N ILE A 459 3.36 7.92 2.75
CA ILE A 459 2.23 8.85 2.74
C ILE A 459 1.33 8.54 1.56
N PHE A 460 0.08 8.98 1.64
CA PHE A 460 -0.85 8.95 0.50
C PHE A 460 -1.62 10.25 0.38
N THR A 461 -2.16 10.44 -0.81
CA THR A 461 -3.17 11.43 -1.12
C THR A 461 -4.25 10.80 -2.00
N LEU A 462 -5.39 11.47 -2.17
CA LEU A 462 -6.49 11.02 -3.03
C LEU A 462 -6.90 12.16 -3.95
N ALA A 463 -6.94 11.89 -5.25
CA ALA A 463 -7.44 12.82 -6.25
C ALA A 463 -8.79 12.34 -6.79
N VAL A 464 -9.77 13.25 -6.86
CA VAL A 464 -11.02 13.03 -7.57
C VAL A 464 -10.85 13.58 -8.98
N VAL A 465 -10.99 12.69 -9.96
CA VAL A 465 -10.72 12.98 -11.38
C VAL A 465 -12.03 12.98 -12.16
N ASN A 466 -12.24 13.99 -12.98
CA ASN A 466 -13.28 14.00 -13.99
C ASN A 466 -12.85 13.09 -15.15
N ARG A 467 -13.54 11.96 -15.30
CA ARG A 467 -13.27 10.95 -16.34
C ARG A 467 -13.37 11.45 -17.78
N HIS A 468 -14.00 12.61 -18.03
CA HIS A 468 -14.19 13.17 -19.37
C HIS A 468 -13.13 14.22 -19.72
N THR A 469 -12.78 15.08 -18.76
CA THR A 469 -11.83 16.18 -18.98
C THR A 469 -10.42 15.85 -18.51
N GLY A 470 -10.25 14.84 -17.65
CA GLY A 470 -8.99 14.55 -16.98
C GLY A 470 -8.63 15.55 -15.87
N GLU A 471 -9.44 16.58 -15.65
CA GLU A 471 -9.25 17.53 -14.54
C GLU A 471 -9.38 16.80 -13.20
N PHE A 472 -8.56 17.17 -12.24
CA PHE A 472 -8.62 16.58 -10.91
C PHE A 472 -8.45 17.61 -9.79
N LYS A 473 -8.93 17.24 -8.61
CA LYS A 473 -8.71 17.96 -7.35
C LYS A 473 -8.37 16.98 -6.25
N SER A 474 -7.60 17.42 -5.26
CA SER A 474 -7.46 16.66 -4.02
C SER A 474 -8.82 16.48 -3.35
N LEU A 475 -9.12 15.25 -2.91
CA LEU A 475 -10.30 14.94 -2.10
C LEU A 475 -10.34 15.79 -0.83
N PHE A 476 -9.18 16.10 -0.27
CA PHE A 476 -9.04 16.81 1.00
C PHE A 476 -9.26 18.32 0.89
N GLU A 477 -9.51 18.84 -0.32
CA GLU A 477 -10.04 20.20 -0.50
C GLU A 477 -11.49 20.34 -0.03
N PHE A 478 -12.24 19.25 -0.09
CA PHE A 478 -13.68 19.23 0.17
C PHE A 478 -14.07 18.07 1.10
N PHE A 479 -13.11 17.45 1.77
CA PHE A 479 -13.36 16.44 2.80
C PHE A 479 -12.35 16.57 3.94
N ASP A 480 -12.83 16.97 5.11
CA ASP A 480 -12.03 17.09 6.33
C ASP A 480 -11.71 15.69 6.89
N TYR A 481 -10.64 15.10 6.37
CA TYR A 481 -10.25 13.75 6.76
C TYR A 481 -9.69 13.69 8.20
N GLU A 482 -9.07 14.76 8.68
CA GLU A 482 -8.55 14.83 10.05
C GLU A 482 -9.68 14.77 11.07
N GLN A 483 -10.73 15.57 10.87
CA GLN A 483 -11.92 15.52 11.73
C GLN A 483 -12.67 14.21 11.55
N PHE A 484 -12.76 13.67 10.33
CA PHE A 484 -13.36 12.37 10.08
C PHE A 484 -12.67 11.24 10.86
N MET A 485 -11.32 11.23 10.95
CA MET A 485 -10.60 10.24 11.77
C MET A 485 -10.95 10.34 13.25
N LYS A 486 -11.12 11.55 13.79
CA LYS A 486 -11.57 11.76 15.17
C LYS A 486 -12.99 11.22 15.37
N ASP A 487 -13.88 11.47 14.42
CA ASP A 487 -15.26 10.97 14.44
C ASP A 487 -15.30 9.44 14.40
N VAL A 488 -14.45 8.82 13.58
CA VAL A 488 -14.24 7.37 13.55
C VAL A 488 -13.82 6.84 14.91
N GLY A 489 -12.88 7.51 15.61
CA GLY A 489 -12.49 7.13 16.96
C GLY A 489 -13.68 7.06 17.91
N VAL A 490 -14.55 8.09 17.91
CA VAL A 490 -15.78 8.11 18.71
C VAL A 490 -16.72 6.96 18.35
N ILE A 491 -16.87 6.64 17.05
CA ILE A 491 -17.72 5.53 16.58
C ILE A 491 -17.20 4.20 17.12
N THR A 492 -15.90 3.96 17.01
CA THR A 492 -15.28 2.70 17.45
C THR A 492 -15.28 2.57 18.97
N ASP A 493 -15.07 3.66 19.71
CA ASP A 493 -15.00 3.64 21.18
C ASP A 493 -16.36 3.39 21.81
N THR A 494 -17.40 4.06 21.30
CA THR A 494 -18.76 3.87 21.78
C THR A 494 -19.33 2.49 21.41
N ALA A 495 -18.74 1.82 20.42
CA ALA A 495 -19.00 0.43 20.04
C ALA A 495 -20.50 0.08 19.96
N ARG A 496 -21.30 0.96 19.36
CA ARG A 496 -22.76 0.77 19.24
C ARG A 496 -23.12 -0.34 18.27
N GLY A 497 -24.36 -0.83 18.34
CA GLY A 497 -24.86 -1.84 17.40
C GLY A 497 -24.82 -1.34 15.95
N ARG A 498 -24.71 -2.28 14.99
CA ARG A 498 -24.49 -2.03 13.55
C ARG A 498 -25.34 -0.90 12.94
N LYS A 499 -26.63 -0.80 13.30
CA LYS A 499 -27.52 0.26 12.77
C LYS A 499 -27.06 1.66 13.19
N LEU A 500 -26.69 1.82 14.47
CA LEU A 500 -26.19 3.09 15.00
C LEU A 500 -24.79 3.39 14.49
N THR A 501 -23.92 2.39 14.33
CA THR A 501 -22.61 2.56 13.68
C THR A 501 -22.76 3.10 12.26
N MET A 502 -23.66 2.51 11.46
CA MET A 502 -23.93 3.00 10.10
C MET A 502 -24.48 4.43 10.09
N ALA A 503 -25.41 4.75 10.99
CA ALA A 503 -25.98 6.09 11.09
C ALA A 503 -24.91 7.13 11.46
N GLN A 504 -24.06 6.80 12.45
CA GLN A 504 -22.94 7.65 12.83
C GLN A 504 -21.93 7.80 11.69
N LEU A 505 -21.53 6.73 11.03
CA LEU A 505 -20.60 6.80 9.89
C LEU A 505 -21.15 7.67 8.76
N ALA A 506 -22.45 7.56 8.44
CA ALA A 506 -23.09 8.41 7.45
C ALA A 506 -23.05 9.89 7.86
N MET A 507 -23.39 10.20 9.12
CA MET A 507 -23.30 11.58 9.65
C MET A 507 -21.86 12.10 9.62
N ALA A 508 -20.88 11.27 9.99
CA ALA A 508 -19.46 11.60 9.97
C ALA A 508 -18.98 11.90 8.55
N ILE A 509 -19.37 11.10 7.54
CA ILE A 509 -19.02 11.40 6.14
C ILE A 509 -19.66 12.72 5.71
N MET A 510 -20.96 12.92 5.97
CA MET A 510 -21.68 14.10 5.50
C MET A 510 -21.22 15.40 6.17
N ARG A 511 -20.94 15.39 7.47
CA ARG A 511 -20.50 16.60 8.21
C ARG A 511 -19.09 17.04 7.85
N ASN A 512 -18.24 16.10 7.44
CA ASN A 512 -16.86 16.38 7.05
C ASN A 512 -16.73 16.69 5.56
N PHE A 513 -17.81 16.56 4.77
CA PHE A 513 -17.84 17.01 3.38
C PHE A 513 -18.04 18.53 3.30
N GLN A 514 -17.15 19.22 2.58
CA GLN A 514 -17.08 20.68 2.42
C GLN A 514 -17.25 21.07 0.93
N PRO A 515 -18.50 21.11 0.43
CA PRO A 515 -18.82 21.29 -0.99
C PRO A 515 -18.63 22.69 -1.57
#